data_AF-A0A926KX43-F1
#
_entry.id   AF-A0A926KX43-F1
#
_cell.length_a   1.000
_cell.length_b   1.000
_cell.length_c   1.000
_cell.angle_alpha   90.00
_cell.angle_beta   90.00
_cell.angle_gamma   90.00
#
_symmetry.space_group_name_H-M   'P 1'
#
loop_
_entity.id
_entity.type
_entity.pdbx_description
1 polymer ?
#
loop_
_entity_poly.entity_id
_entity_poly.type
_entity_poly.pdbx_seq_one_letter_code
_entity_poly.pdbx_strand_id
1 'polypeptide(L)'
;MNFKELLAHLKEMKHYFIVVVLVFGFSFYLGWANSDQFSIFLNNQLESLKSLSQTLSSKENPQLWFFVFIFLNNAFKSVIIIFLGLLLGVFPLFMLVANGMILGYVLTLQTHESTLSVVLKGILPHGIIEIPVILIACAYGLKLGMLVWKAGLQIFLRSEARTVRVELIRVLRLTKPLSVCIVVLLLLAAIIESTLTYWLVHL
;
A
#
# COMPACT_ATOMS: atom_id res chain seq x y z
N MET A 1 -21.28 0.47 -15.17
CA MET A 1 -20.13 -0.38 -14.83
C MET A 1 -20.53 -1.25 -13.65
N ASN A 2 -20.49 -2.58 -13.76
CA ASN A 2 -21.16 -3.45 -12.81
C ASN A 2 -20.23 -3.73 -11.62
N PHE A 3 -20.40 -3.00 -10.50
CA PHE A 3 -19.63 -3.20 -9.26
C PHE A 3 -19.62 -4.66 -8.79
N LYS A 4 -20.68 -5.41 -9.13
CA LYS A 4 -20.78 -6.86 -8.92
C LYS A 4 -19.67 -7.65 -9.61
N GLU A 5 -19.27 -7.25 -10.82
CA GLU A 5 -18.20 -7.90 -11.59
C GLU A 5 -16.83 -7.68 -10.92
N LEU A 6 -16.57 -6.47 -10.42
CA LEU A 6 -15.37 -6.17 -9.66
C LEU A 6 -15.29 -7.02 -8.38
N LEU A 7 -16.37 -7.07 -7.60
CA LEU A 7 -16.43 -7.87 -6.37
C LEU A 7 -16.26 -9.36 -6.64
N ALA A 8 -16.90 -9.89 -7.69
CA ALA A 8 -16.72 -11.28 -8.10
C ALA A 8 -15.26 -11.55 -8.46
N HIS A 9 -14.63 -10.66 -9.22
CA HIS A 9 -13.23 -10.76 -9.58
C HIS A 9 -12.29 -10.72 -8.37
N LEU A 10 -12.54 -9.84 -7.39
CA LEU A 10 -11.76 -9.82 -6.14
C LEU A 10 -11.88 -11.14 -5.36
N LYS A 11 -13.06 -11.78 -5.36
CA LYS A 11 -13.24 -13.11 -4.75
C LYS A 11 -12.48 -14.22 -5.49
N GLU A 12 -12.46 -14.18 -6.83
CA GLU A 12 -11.65 -15.10 -7.66
C GLU A 12 -10.15 -15.01 -7.30
N MET A 13 -9.69 -13.82 -6.88
CA MET A 13 -8.29 -13.51 -6.58
C MET A 13 -7.84 -13.86 -5.16
N LYS A 14 -8.62 -14.61 -4.38
CA LYS A 14 -8.32 -14.92 -2.96
C LYS A 14 -6.89 -15.42 -2.69
N HIS A 15 -6.30 -16.17 -3.62
CA HIS A 15 -4.93 -16.67 -3.45
C HIS A 15 -3.88 -15.55 -3.47
N TYR A 16 -4.08 -14.53 -4.31
CA TYR A 16 -3.21 -13.35 -4.33
C TYR A 16 -3.34 -12.57 -3.01
N PHE A 17 -4.54 -12.48 -2.45
CA PHE A 17 -4.76 -11.89 -1.12
C PHE A 17 -3.99 -12.63 -0.03
N ILE A 18 -4.02 -13.97 -0.04
CA ILE A 18 -3.24 -14.78 0.91
C ILE A 18 -1.74 -14.50 0.74
N VAL A 19 -1.23 -14.48 -0.49
CA VAL A 19 0.19 -14.20 -0.76
C VAL A 19 0.59 -12.81 -0.24
N VAL A 20 -0.18 -11.75 -0.54
CA VAL A 20 0.19 -10.41 -0.07
C VAL A 20 0.13 -10.28 1.45
N VAL A 21 -0.85 -10.91 2.10
CA VAL A 21 -0.95 -10.92 3.57
C VAL A 21 0.23 -11.65 4.19
N LEU A 22 0.62 -12.81 3.64
CA LEU A 22 1.77 -13.56 4.12
C LEU A 22 3.08 -12.79 3.92
N VAL A 23 3.30 -12.21 2.74
CA VAL A 23 4.50 -11.41 2.43
C VAL A 23 4.55 -10.19 3.36
N PHE A 24 3.44 -9.49 3.53
CA PHE A 24 3.37 -8.34 4.41
C PHE A 24 3.64 -8.72 5.87
N GLY A 25 2.99 -9.77 6.38
CA GLY A 25 3.19 -10.26 7.75
C GLY A 25 4.62 -10.74 8.02
N PHE A 26 5.22 -11.46 7.05
CA PHE A 26 6.62 -11.86 7.14
C PHE A 26 7.55 -10.64 7.16
N SER A 27 7.31 -9.66 6.29
CA SER A 27 8.11 -8.43 6.22
C SER A 27 7.96 -7.57 7.47
N PHE A 28 6.76 -7.52 8.05
CA PHE A 28 6.49 -6.91 9.34
C PHE A 28 7.29 -7.58 10.46
N TYR A 29 7.25 -8.91 10.52
CA TYR A 29 8.04 -9.66 11.49
C TYR A 29 9.54 -9.41 11.30
N LEU A 30 10.05 -9.37 10.06
CA LEU A 30 11.45 -9.07 9.79
C LEU A 30 11.85 -7.66 10.24
N GLY A 31 11.01 -6.65 9.99
CA GLY A 31 11.25 -5.27 10.41
C GLY A 31 11.25 -5.12 11.93
N TRP A 32 10.41 -5.88 12.64
CA TRP A 32 10.37 -5.92 14.10
C TRP A 32 11.54 -6.70 14.71
N ALA A 33 11.83 -7.89 14.21
CA ALA A 33 12.83 -8.79 14.79
C ALA A 33 14.28 -8.41 14.45
N ASN A 34 14.51 -7.72 13.33
CA ASN A 34 15.85 -7.35 12.84
C ASN A 34 16.02 -5.83 12.74
N SER A 35 15.40 -5.09 13.66
CA SER A 35 15.44 -3.63 13.69
C SER A 35 16.86 -3.06 13.64
N ASP A 36 17.81 -3.73 14.28
CA ASP A 36 19.21 -3.29 14.38
C ASP A 36 19.93 -3.39 13.03
N GLN A 37 19.70 -4.48 12.29
CA GLN A 37 20.33 -4.73 11.00
C GLN A 37 19.84 -3.77 9.91
N PHE A 38 18.56 -3.41 9.95
CA PHE A 38 17.95 -2.50 8.99
C PHE A 38 17.83 -1.05 9.49
N SER A 39 18.40 -0.76 10.67
CA SER A 39 18.30 0.52 11.36
C SER A 39 18.68 1.70 10.46
N ILE A 40 19.74 1.60 9.65
CA ILE A 40 20.16 2.67 8.72
C ILE A 40 19.05 2.98 7.71
N PHE A 41 18.53 1.96 7.02
CA PHE A 41 17.46 2.14 6.03
C PHE A 41 16.18 2.69 6.67
N LEU A 42 15.80 2.13 7.83
CA LEU A 42 14.57 2.46 8.52
C LEU A 42 14.63 3.84 9.17
N ASN A 43 15.79 4.24 9.71
CA ASN A 43 16.02 5.59 10.24
C ASN A 43 15.98 6.64 9.14
N ASN A 44 16.57 6.39 7.97
CA ASN A 44 16.49 7.32 6.83
C ASN A 44 15.04 7.55 6.40
N GLN A 45 14.20 6.51 6.41
CA GLN A 45 12.77 6.63 6.13
C GLN A 45 12.05 7.44 7.22
N LEU A 46 12.35 7.18 8.50
CA LEU A 46 11.76 7.93 9.60
C LEU A 46 12.18 9.40 9.62
N GLU A 47 13.44 9.71 9.32
CA GLU A 47 13.93 11.08 9.23
C GLU A 47 13.26 11.84 8.07
N SER A 48 13.05 11.15 6.95
CA SER A 48 12.23 11.67 5.85
C SER A 48 10.79 11.96 6.29
N LEU A 49 10.16 11.06 7.06
CA LEU A 49 8.82 11.30 7.60
C LEU A 49 8.81 12.45 8.64
N LYS A 50 9.82 12.55 9.51
CA LYS A 50 9.94 13.62 10.50
C LYS A 50 10.09 14.99 9.86
N SER A 51 10.97 15.13 8.86
CA SER A 51 11.18 16.37 8.12
C SER A 51 9.93 16.80 7.33
N LEU A 52 9.23 15.84 6.72
CA LEU A 52 7.92 16.09 6.10
C LEU A 52 6.89 16.55 7.12
N SER A 53 6.80 15.88 8.28
CA SER A 53 5.89 16.25 9.37
C SER A 53 6.16 17.67 9.88
N GLN A 54 7.42 18.04 10.09
CA GLN A 54 7.81 19.39 10.50
C GLN A 54 7.42 20.44 9.45
N THR A 55 7.67 20.14 8.18
CA THR A 55 7.31 21.02 7.06
C THR A 55 5.80 21.25 7.00
N LEU A 56 5.00 20.19 7.11
CA LEU A 56 3.53 20.27 7.09
C LEU A 56 2.97 20.98 8.32
N SER A 57 3.59 20.79 9.49
CA SER A 57 3.19 21.46 10.74
C SER A 57 3.44 22.97 10.72
N SER A 58 4.43 23.44 9.95
CA SER A 58 4.76 24.87 9.80
C SER A 58 3.89 25.63 8.80
N LYS A 59 2.98 24.96 8.09
CA LYS A 59 2.11 25.61 7.08
C LYS A 59 0.87 26.24 7.72
N GLU A 60 0.32 27.25 7.04
CA GLU A 60 -1.02 27.74 7.34
C GLU A 60 -2.04 26.62 7.16
N ASN A 61 -2.87 26.37 8.18
CA ASN A 61 -3.79 25.23 8.27
C ASN A 61 -3.10 23.85 8.11
N PRO A 62 -2.28 23.41 9.09
CA PRO A 62 -1.56 22.13 9.03
C PRO A 62 -2.45 20.93 8.71
N GLN A 63 -3.68 20.92 9.25
CA GLN A 63 -4.66 19.84 9.05
C GLN A 63 -4.96 19.58 7.57
N LEU A 64 -5.21 20.65 6.80
CA LEU A 64 -5.53 20.54 5.37
C LEU A 64 -4.30 20.05 4.59
N TRP A 65 -3.11 20.52 4.95
CA TRP A 65 -1.87 20.09 4.32
C TRP A 65 -1.54 18.62 4.61
N PHE A 66 -1.69 18.17 5.86
CA PHE A 66 -1.57 16.76 6.22
C PHE A 66 -2.59 15.91 5.46
N PHE A 67 -3.87 16.33 5.44
CA PHE A 67 -4.93 15.65 4.71
C PHE A 67 -4.59 15.50 3.22
N VAL A 68 -4.31 16.60 2.51
CA VAL A 68 -4.04 16.59 1.08
C VAL A 68 -2.78 15.78 0.77
N PHE A 69 -1.72 15.94 1.57
CA PHE A 69 -0.46 15.25 1.35
C PHE A 69 -0.62 13.74 1.51
N ILE A 70 -1.22 13.28 2.61
CA ILE A 70 -1.43 11.85 2.90
C ILE A 70 -2.34 11.23 1.84
N PHE A 71 -3.49 11.85 1.59
CA PHE A 71 -4.45 11.40 0.58
C PHE A 71 -3.78 11.24 -0.79
N LEU A 72 -3.11 12.30 -1.26
CA LEU A 72 -2.53 12.30 -2.60
C LEU A 72 -1.37 11.30 -2.72
N ASN A 73 -0.52 11.21 -1.70
CA ASN A 73 0.61 10.27 -1.67
C ASN A 73 0.11 8.82 -1.72
N ASN A 74 -0.88 8.48 -0.89
CA ASN A 74 -1.40 7.12 -0.81
C ASN A 74 -2.27 6.75 -2.00
N ALA A 75 -3.06 7.69 -2.53
CA ALA A 75 -3.80 7.50 -3.77
C ALA A 75 -2.85 7.27 -4.95
N PHE A 76 -1.82 8.11 -5.08
CA PHE A 76 -0.83 7.97 -6.15
C PHE A 76 -0.07 6.64 -6.05
N LYS A 77 0.47 6.30 -4.86
CA LYS A 77 1.16 5.03 -4.61
C LYS A 77 0.27 3.82 -4.89
N SER A 78 -0.98 3.83 -4.44
CA SER A 78 -1.90 2.69 -4.62
C SER A 78 -2.38 2.54 -6.06
N VAL A 79 -2.52 3.62 -6.82
CA VAL A 79 -2.87 3.54 -8.24
C VAL A 79 -1.66 3.13 -9.07
N ILE A 80 -0.50 3.74 -8.85
CA ILE A 80 0.70 3.44 -9.64
C ILE A 80 1.18 2.01 -9.43
N ILE A 81 1.07 1.45 -8.22
CA ILE A 81 1.52 0.09 -7.92
C ILE A 81 0.74 -0.97 -8.72
N ILE A 82 -0.53 -0.71 -9.02
CA ILE A 82 -1.34 -1.59 -9.88
C ILE A 82 -0.73 -1.68 -11.28
N PHE A 83 -0.36 -0.52 -11.86
CA PHE A 83 0.25 -0.46 -13.19
C PHE A 83 1.69 -0.98 -13.19
N LEU A 84 2.47 -0.69 -12.15
CA LEU A 84 3.80 -1.26 -11.96
C LEU A 84 3.76 -2.79 -11.79
N GLY A 85 2.59 -3.36 -11.48
CA GLY A 85 2.34 -4.79 -11.58
C GLY A 85 2.65 -5.37 -12.96
N LEU A 86 2.50 -4.60 -14.04
CA LEU A 86 2.87 -5.04 -15.40
C LEU A 86 4.37 -5.38 -15.54
N LEU A 87 5.22 -4.85 -14.65
CA LEU A 87 6.64 -5.20 -14.54
C LEU A 87 6.81 -6.48 -13.71
N LEU A 88 6.11 -7.54 -14.13
CA LEU A 88 6.16 -8.89 -13.55
C LEU A 88 5.79 -8.99 -12.06
N GLY A 89 5.11 -7.99 -11.51
CA GLY A 89 4.71 -7.98 -10.09
C GLY A 89 5.85 -7.69 -9.10
N VAL A 90 7.05 -7.36 -9.58
CA VAL A 90 8.22 -7.09 -8.71
C VAL A 90 7.98 -5.87 -7.81
N PHE A 91 7.47 -4.78 -8.38
CA PHE A 91 7.20 -3.55 -7.62
C PHE A 91 6.13 -3.74 -6.54
N PRO A 92 4.97 -4.38 -6.81
CA PRO A 92 4.01 -4.76 -5.75
C PRO A 92 4.64 -5.52 -4.59
N LEU A 93 5.53 -6.49 -4.85
CA LEU A 93 6.24 -7.21 -3.78
C LEU A 93 7.15 -6.28 -2.99
N PHE A 94 7.95 -5.46 -3.67
CA PHE A 94 8.84 -4.49 -3.02
C PHE A 94 8.04 -3.54 -2.11
N MET A 95 6.91 -3.02 -2.59
CA MET A 95 6.04 -2.14 -1.82
C MET A 95 5.50 -2.85 -0.56
N LEU A 96 5.05 -4.11 -0.67
CA LEU A 96 4.60 -4.89 0.49
C LEU A 96 5.72 -5.08 1.51
N VAL A 97 6.93 -5.43 1.05
CA VAL A 97 8.08 -5.65 1.92
C VAL A 97 8.46 -4.35 2.63
N ALA A 98 8.60 -3.26 1.89
CA ALA A 98 8.97 -1.96 2.45
C ALA A 98 7.96 -1.47 3.49
N ASN A 99 6.66 -1.52 3.19
CA ASN A 99 5.63 -1.07 4.13
C ASN A 99 5.53 -2.00 5.35
N GLY A 100 5.63 -3.31 5.16
CA GLY A 100 5.66 -4.27 6.26
C GLY A 100 6.84 -4.00 7.20
N MET A 101 8.05 -3.89 6.66
CA MET A 101 9.27 -3.64 7.44
C MET A 101 9.22 -2.31 8.20
N ILE A 102 8.76 -1.22 7.56
CA ILE A 102 8.63 0.09 8.22
C ILE A 102 7.66 0.00 9.40
N LEU A 103 6.50 -0.64 9.22
CA LEU A 103 5.52 -0.80 10.29
C LEU A 103 6.02 -1.68 11.43
N GLY A 104 6.75 -2.77 11.11
CA GLY A 104 7.37 -3.63 12.11
C GLY A 104 8.45 -2.90 12.92
N TYR A 105 9.24 -2.06 12.27
CA TYR A 105 10.25 -1.23 12.94
C TYR A 105 9.64 -0.16 13.83
N VAL A 106 8.58 0.50 13.37
CA VAL A 106 7.86 1.48 14.19
C VAL A 106 7.37 0.87 15.51
N LEU A 107 7.01 -0.42 15.51
CA LEU A 107 6.64 -1.15 16.72
C LEU A 107 7.80 -1.29 17.71
N THR A 108 9.05 -1.45 17.26
CA THR A 108 10.20 -1.54 18.18
C THR A 108 10.51 -0.20 18.85
N LEU A 109 10.24 0.91 18.17
CA LEU A 109 10.43 2.25 18.74
C LEU A 109 9.45 2.58 19.87
N GLN A 110 8.34 1.84 20.00
CA GLN A 110 7.39 2.00 21.12
C GLN A 110 8.00 1.65 22.47
N THR A 111 9.11 0.90 22.53
CA THR A 111 9.76 0.58 23.82
C THR A 111 10.58 1.74 24.39
N HIS A 112 10.75 2.84 23.64
CA HIS A 112 11.48 4.03 24.07
C HIS A 112 10.51 5.22 24.22
N GLU A 113 10.10 5.47 25.48
CA GLU A 113 9.10 6.44 25.97
C GLU A 113 9.07 7.82 25.26
N SER A 114 10.20 8.36 24.79
CA SER A 114 10.27 9.69 24.17
C SER A 114 9.91 9.74 22.68
N THR A 115 10.00 8.62 21.96
CA THR A 115 9.69 8.54 20.50
C THR A 115 8.23 8.16 20.24
N LEU A 116 7.55 7.74 21.32
CA LEU A 116 6.22 7.18 21.38
C LEU A 116 5.16 8.18 20.87
N SER A 117 5.17 9.43 21.32
CA SER A 117 4.08 10.37 21.01
C SER A 117 4.03 10.81 19.55
N VAL A 118 5.17 11.04 18.89
CA VAL A 118 5.22 11.59 17.52
C VAL A 118 4.94 10.50 16.48
N VAL A 119 5.47 9.30 16.69
CA VAL A 119 5.34 8.19 15.73
C VAL A 119 3.99 7.48 15.88
N LEU A 120 3.48 7.29 17.11
CA LEU A 120 2.14 6.72 17.30
C LEU A 120 1.03 7.68 16.86
N LYS A 121 1.13 8.98 17.19
CA LYS A 121 0.09 9.94 16.77
C LYS A 121 0.11 10.19 15.25
N GLY A 122 1.27 10.04 14.59
CA GLY A 122 1.44 10.34 13.16
C GLY A 122 1.47 9.15 12.20
N ILE A 123 1.60 7.90 12.66
CA ILE A 123 1.63 6.70 11.79
C ILE A 123 0.53 5.69 12.16
N LEU A 124 0.23 5.52 13.45
CA LEU A 124 -0.72 4.50 13.92
C LEU A 124 -2.17 4.69 13.43
N PRO A 125 -2.75 5.92 13.37
CA PRO A 125 -4.12 6.06 12.88
C PRO A 125 -4.26 5.75 11.38
N HIS A 126 -3.17 5.87 10.62
CA HIS A 126 -3.18 5.73 9.15
C HIS A 126 -3.22 4.28 8.66
N GLY A 127 -2.79 3.32 9.48
CA GLY A 127 -2.67 1.92 9.04
C GLY A 127 -3.99 1.20 8.82
N ILE A 128 -5.09 1.62 9.46
CA ILE A 128 -6.31 0.80 9.54
C ILE A 128 -7.01 0.67 8.19
N ILE A 129 -7.11 1.76 7.43
CA ILE A 129 -7.76 1.76 6.11
C ILE A 129 -6.72 1.67 5.00
N GLU A 130 -5.54 2.28 5.16
CA GLU A 130 -4.50 2.27 4.14
C GLU A 130 -3.90 0.88 3.92
N ILE A 131 -3.65 0.09 4.97
CA ILE A 131 -3.06 -1.24 4.81
C ILE A 131 -3.99 -2.14 3.98
N PRO A 132 -5.31 -2.29 4.29
CA PRO A 132 -6.22 -3.04 3.42
C PRO A 132 -6.22 -2.55 1.97
N VAL A 133 -6.17 -1.23 1.74
CA VAL A 133 -6.14 -0.67 0.38
C VAL A 133 -4.84 -1.02 -0.35
N ILE A 134 -3.69 -0.89 0.31
CA ILE A 134 -2.39 -1.26 -0.24
C ILE A 134 -2.34 -2.75 -0.55
N LEU A 135 -2.88 -3.61 0.33
CA LEU A 135 -2.97 -5.05 0.10
C LEU A 135 -3.83 -5.38 -1.13
N ILE A 136 -4.98 -4.72 -1.29
CA ILE A 136 -5.84 -4.87 -2.48
C ILE A 136 -5.09 -4.43 -3.75
N ALA A 137 -4.45 -3.26 -3.72
CA ALA A 137 -3.69 -2.72 -4.84
C ALA A 137 -2.54 -3.65 -5.25
N CYS A 138 -1.78 -4.15 -4.27
CA CYS A 138 -0.67 -5.06 -4.52
C CYS A 138 -1.14 -6.43 -5.00
N ALA A 139 -2.21 -7.01 -4.42
CA ALA A 139 -2.77 -8.28 -4.89
C ALA A 139 -3.21 -8.18 -6.36
N TYR A 140 -3.79 -7.03 -6.73
CA TYR A 140 -4.17 -6.76 -8.11
C TYR A 140 -2.97 -6.58 -9.04
N GLY A 141 -1.96 -5.82 -8.61
CA GLY A 141 -0.70 -5.66 -9.32
C GLY A 141 0.04 -6.98 -9.54
N LEU A 142 0.05 -7.88 -8.55
CA LEU A 142 0.64 -9.21 -8.67
C LEU A 142 -0.09 -10.08 -9.70
N LYS A 143 -1.43 -10.06 -9.71
CA LYS A 143 -2.19 -10.78 -10.75
C LYS A 143 -1.87 -10.25 -12.13
N LEU A 144 -1.80 -8.92 -12.30
CA LEU A 144 -1.39 -8.32 -13.57
C LEU A 144 0.02 -8.80 -13.99
N GLY A 145 0.98 -8.78 -13.07
CA GLY A 145 2.33 -9.27 -13.30
C GLY A 145 2.40 -10.74 -13.70
N MET A 146 1.64 -11.59 -13.02
CA MET A 146 1.54 -13.01 -13.35
C MET A 146 0.91 -13.25 -14.72
N LEU A 147 -0.09 -12.45 -15.12
CA LEU A 147 -0.68 -12.54 -16.45
C LEU A 147 0.30 -12.11 -17.54
N VAL A 148 1.08 -11.05 -17.31
CA VAL A 148 2.15 -10.63 -18.23
C VAL A 148 3.22 -11.71 -18.34
N TRP A 149 3.66 -12.29 -17.22
CA TRP A 149 4.62 -13.39 -17.21
C TRP A 149 4.13 -14.60 -18.01
N LYS A 150 2.89 -15.05 -17.77
CA LYS A 150 2.25 -16.14 -18.52
C LYS A 150 2.14 -15.82 -20.00
N ALA A 151 1.73 -14.59 -20.35
CA ALA A 151 1.65 -14.17 -21.75
C ALA A 151 3.02 -14.20 -22.43
N GLY A 152 4.08 -13.78 -21.73
CA GLY A 152 5.46 -13.86 -22.22
C GLY A 152 5.93 -15.29 -22.46
N LEU A 153 5.72 -16.20 -21.50
CA LEU A 153 6.06 -17.61 -21.65
C LEU A 153 5.32 -18.30 -22.81
N GLN A 154 4.06 -17.93 -23.05
CA GLN A 154 3.26 -18.50 -24.13
C GLN A 154 3.73 -18.09 -25.54
N ILE A 155 4.43 -16.95 -25.68
CA ILE A 155 5.09 -16.58 -26.94
C ILE A 155 6.14 -17.64 -27.32
N PHE A 156 6.84 -18.20 -26.32
CA PHE A 156 7.84 -19.24 -26.52
C PHE A 156 7.23 -20.64 -26.69
N LEU A 157 6.13 -20.96 -26.00
CA LEU A 157 5.59 -22.33 -25.89
C LEU A 157 4.39 -22.64 -26.81
N ARG A 158 3.94 -21.69 -27.65
CA ARG A 158 2.97 -21.88 -28.75
C ARG A 158 1.67 -22.64 -28.39
N SER A 159 1.16 -22.46 -27.17
CA SER A 159 -0.08 -23.08 -26.68
C SER A 159 -0.98 -22.06 -25.95
N GLU A 160 -2.30 -22.14 -26.17
CA GLU A 160 -3.37 -21.47 -25.40
C GLU A 160 -3.23 -19.94 -25.19
N ALA A 161 -2.60 -19.22 -26.12
CA ALA A 161 -2.36 -17.76 -26.02
C ALA A 161 -3.65 -16.90 -25.97
N ARG A 162 -4.78 -17.45 -26.42
CA ARG A 162 -6.06 -16.72 -26.49
C ARG A 162 -6.67 -16.52 -25.10
N THR A 163 -6.58 -17.52 -24.22
CA THR A 163 -7.19 -17.51 -22.89
C THR A 163 -6.53 -16.48 -21.97
N VAL A 164 -5.20 -16.40 -21.96
CA VAL A 164 -4.45 -15.44 -21.13
C VAL A 164 -4.64 -13.99 -21.61
N ARG A 165 -4.68 -13.75 -22.92
CA ARG A 165 -4.95 -12.41 -23.46
C ARG A 165 -6.34 -11.91 -23.07
N VAL A 166 -7.36 -12.78 -23.14
CA VAL A 166 -8.72 -12.44 -22.72
C VAL A 166 -8.76 -12.09 -21.23
N GLU A 167 -8.08 -12.88 -20.38
CA GLU A 167 -7.99 -12.58 -18.95
C GLU A 167 -7.25 -11.26 -18.70
N LEU A 168 -6.11 -11.01 -19.35
CA LEU A 168 -5.35 -9.76 -19.21
C LEU A 168 -6.21 -8.53 -19.58
N ILE A 169 -6.95 -8.59 -20.69
CA ILE A 169 -7.86 -7.51 -21.10
C ILE A 169 -8.99 -7.32 -20.07
N ARG A 170 -9.53 -8.42 -19.51
CA ARG A 170 -10.54 -8.36 -18.43
C ARG A 170 -9.97 -7.65 -17.21
N VAL A 171 -8.78 -8.03 -16.75
CA VAL A 171 -8.12 -7.40 -15.59
C VAL A 171 -7.79 -5.92 -15.88
N LEU A 172 -7.26 -5.58 -17.06
CA LEU A 172 -6.99 -4.18 -17.42
C LEU A 172 -8.25 -3.32 -17.47
N ARG A 173 -9.36 -3.87 -17.98
CA ARG A 173 -10.67 -3.18 -17.97
C ARG A 173 -11.17 -2.94 -16.55
N LEU A 174 -10.98 -3.90 -15.66
CA LEU A 174 -11.38 -3.82 -14.26
C LEU A 174 -10.46 -2.92 -13.41
N THR A 175 -9.26 -2.58 -13.90
CA THR A 175 -8.34 -1.64 -13.24
C THR A 175 -8.98 -0.28 -13.01
N LYS A 176 -9.67 0.30 -14.00
CA LYS A 176 -10.32 1.61 -13.86
C LYS A 176 -11.35 1.65 -12.71
N PRO A 177 -12.35 0.74 -12.63
CA PRO A 177 -13.24 0.65 -11.47
C PRO A 177 -12.50 0.51 -10.16
N LEU A 178 -11.47 -0.34 -10.13
CA LEU A 178 -10.70 -0.60 -8.93
C LEU A 178 -9.97 0.66 -8.46
N SER A 179 -9.29 1.36 -9.36
CA SER A 179 -8.58 2.61 -9.05
C SER A 179 -9.54 3.66 -8.50
N VAL A 180 -10.74 3.81 -9.08
CA VAL A 180 -11.76 4.72 -8.55
C VAL A 180 -12.19 4.30 -7.14
N CYS A 181 -12.45 3.01 -6.92
CA CYS A 181 -12.81 2.49 -5.59
C CYS A 181 -11.70 2.72 -4.55
N ILE A 182 -10.45 2.46 -4.91
CA ILE A 182 -9.26 2.70 -4.07
C ILE A 182 -9.15 4.18 -3.71
N VAL A 183 -9.27 5.09 -4.68
CA VAL A 183 -9.19 6.53 -4.43
C VAL A 183 -10.32 6.99 -3.51
N VAL A 184 -11.54 6.48 -3.68
CA VAL A 184 -12.66 6.80 -2.79
C VAL A 184 -12.43 6.26 -1.38
N LEU A 185 -11.93 5.02 -1.24
CA LEU A 185 -11.62 4.45 0.08
C LEU A 185 -10.51 5.22 0.79
N LEU A 186 -9.48 5.65 0.06
CA LEU A 186 -8.39 6.47 0.62
C LEU A 186 -8.83 7.89 0.94
N LEU A 187 -9.80 8.43 0.20
CA LEU A 187 -10.41 9.72 0.54
C LEU A 187 -11.14 9.61 1.88
N LEU A 188 -11.93 8.55 2.06
CA LEU A 188 -12.60 8.28 3.34
C LEU A 188 -11.57 8.05 4.46
N ALA A 189 -10.49 7.32 4.18
CA ALA A 189 -9.38 7.13 5.10
C ALA A 189 -8.81 8.46 5.55
N ALA A 190 -8.41 9.32 4.61
CA ALA A 190 -7.83 10.62 4.91
C ALA A 190 -8.79 11.53 5.70
N ILE A 191 -10.10 11.49 5.44
CA ILE A 191 -11.10 12.27 6.21
C ILE A 191 -11.14 11.77 7.66
N ILE A 192 -11.26 10.46 7.86
CA ILE A 192 -11.31 9.83 9.18
C ILE A 192 -9.99 10.08 9.93
N GLU A 193 -8.87 9.98 9.24
CA GLU A 193 -7.54 10.08 9.85
C GLU A 193 -7.15 11.53 10.13
N SER A 194 -7.43 12.48 9.25
CA SER A 194 -7.16 13.90 9.52
C SER A 194 -7.95 14.42 10.73
N THR A 195 -9.19 13.93 10.90
CA THR A 195 -10.02 14.27 12.08
C THR A 195 -9.53 13.59 13.35
N LEU A 196 -9.17 12.30 13.30
CA LEU A 196 -8.62 11.56 14.45
C LEU A 196 -7.23 12.05 14.87
N THR A 197 -6.34 12.32 13.92
CA THR A 197 -4.97 12.80 14.18
C THR A 197 -5.01 14.17 14.85
N TYR A 198 -5.90 15.05 14.40
CA TYR A 198 -6.13 16.33 15.08
C TYR A 198 -6.55 16.15 16.54
N TRP A 199 -7.53 15.27 16.78
CA TRP A 199 -8.01 15.00 18.13
C TRP A 199 -6.91 14.41 19.03
N LEU A 200 -6.09 13.50 18.51
CA LEU A 200 -4.97 12.88 19.23
C LEU A 200 -3.82 13.85 19.51
N VAL A 201 -3.53 14.81 18.62
CA VAL A 201 -2.45 15.78 18.81
C VAL A 201 -2.84 16.92 19.76
N HIS A 202 -4.13 17.21 19.92
CA HIS A 202 -4.65 18.20 20.87
C HIS A 202 -5.09 17.62 22.23
N LEU A 203 -4.77 16.34 22.46
CA LEU A 203 -4.86 15.63 23.74
C LEU A 203 -3.47 15.46 24.34
#